data_AF-A0A8T5WNB9-F1
#
_entry.id   AF-A0A8T5WNB9-F1
#
_cell.length_a   1.000
_cell.length_b   1.000
_cell.length_c   1.000
_cell.angle_alpha   90.00
_cell.angle_beta   90.00
_cell.angle_gamma   90.00
#
_symmetry.space_group_name_H-M   'P 1'
#
loop_
_entity.id
_entity.type
_entity.pdbx_description
1 polymer ?
#
loop_
_entity_poly.entity_id
_entity_poly.type
_entity_poly.pdbx_seq_one_letter_code
_entity_poly.pdbx_strand_id
1 'polypeptide(L)'
;MKPGEALEELSRLFAGIAEQQKKEEELIRDTALAVIPGGISKVYMHVGSDRADRTLRSLLSERFAGNMLQSRVNYFGQLTENFETIEAYLSQADALVFLGYYLCDNTQAGFSIWNMMRLAERFKKPLYAGYRDPFCFQSNCPEIGSLQRMDARIFQTF
;
A
#
# COMPACT_ATOMS: atom_id res chain seq x y z
N MET A 1 1.55 25.80 39.23
CA MET A 1 0.80 24.55 38.95
C MET A 1 1.18 23.52 39.98
N LYS A 2 0.19 22.87 40.60
CA LYS A 2 0.46 21.69 41.43
C LYS A 2 0.74 20.50 40.49
N PRO A 3 1.64 19.57 40.84
CA PRO A 3 2.02 18.44 39.97
C PRO A 3 0.84 17.60 39.44
N GLY A 4 -0.27 17.52 40.19
CA GLY A 4 -1.49 16.81 39.77
C GLY A 4 -2.28 17.51 38.64
N GLU A 5 -2.28 18.84 38.60
CA GLU A 5 -2.99 19.63 37.57
C GLU A 5 -2.26 19.51 36.22
N ALA A 6 -0.92 19.49 36.25
CA ALA A 6 -0.09 19.29 35.05
C ALA A 6 -0.30 17.91 34.41
N LEU A 7 -0.51 16.87 35.24
CA LEU A 7 -0.70 15.50 34.77
C LEU A 7 -2.08 15.28 34.14
N GLU A 8 -3.13 15.90 34.70
CA GLU A 8 -4.48 15.88 34.13
C GLU A 8 -4.55 16.63 32.79
N GLU A 9 -3.86 17.77 32.70
CA GLU A 9 -3.81 18.57 31.47
C GLU A 9 -3.05 17.85 30.35
N LEU A 10 -1.90 17.24 30.66
CA LEU A 10 -1.18 16.36 29.73
C LEU A 10 -2.04 15.17 29.27
N SER A 11 -2.77 14.53 30.18
CA SER A 11 -3.62 13.38 29.85
C SER A 11 -4.76 13.76 28.90
N ARG A 12 -5.40 14.92 29.08
CA ARG A 12 -6.39 15.44 28.14
C ARG A 12 -5.79 15.76 26.78
N LEU A 13 -4.60 16.36 26.76
CA LEU A 13 -3.87 16.65 25.53
C LEU A 13 -3.55 15.37 24.74
N PHE A 14 -3.03 14.34 25.41
CA PHE A 14 -2.77 13.05 24.75
C PHE A 14 -4.05 12.36 24.26
N ALA A 15 -5.13 12.42 25.03
CA ALA A 15 -6.42 11.88 24.59
C ALA A 15 -6.96 12.62 23.34
N GLY A 16 -6.81 13.95 23.30
CA GLY A 16 -7.18 14.76 22.14
C GLY A 16 -6.34 14.43 20.89
N ILE A 17 -5.02 14.25 21.07
CA ILE A 17 -4.11 13.83 19.99
C ILE A 17 -4.50 12.43 19.47
N ALA A 18 -4.77 11.48 20.37
CA ALA A 18 -5.15 10.12 19.99
C ALA A 18 -6.48 10.09 19.21
N GLU A 19 -7.48 10.88 19.63
CA GLU A 19 -8.76 10.98 18.92
C GLU A 19 -8.61 11.63 17.55
N GLN A 20 -7.74 12.63 17.43
CA GLN A 20 -7.44 13.26 16.14
C GLN A 20 -6.71 12.30 15.20
N GLN A 21 -5.70 11.58 15.69
CA GLN A 21 -5.02 10.53 14.91
C GLN A 21 -5.99 9.47 14.43
N LYS A 22 -6.91 9.01 15.29
CA LYS A 22 -7.93 8.04 14.90
C LYS A 22 -8.83 8.53 13.76
N LYS A 23 -9.27 9.79 13.81
CA LYS A 23 -10.10 10.39 12.74
C LYS A 23 -9.34 10.52 11.42
N GLU A 24 -8.06 10.89 11.49
CA GLU A 24 -7.19 10.95 10.32
C GLU A 24 -7.03 9.54 9.71
N GLU A 25 -6.77 8.51 10.54
CA GLU A 25 -6.69 7.12 10.10
C GLU A 25 -7.98 6.61 9.43
N GLU A 26 -9.16 6.97 9.97
CA GLU A 26 -10.46 6.62 9.38
C GLU A 26 -10.69 7.30 8.02
N LEU A 27 -10.34 8.58 7.89
CA LEU A 27 -10.44 9.31 6.61
C LEU A 27 -9.49 8.72 5.55
N ILE A 28 -8.27 8.37 5.95
CA ILE A 28 -7.28 7.76 5.08
C ILE A 28 -7.72 6.36 4.64
N ARG A 29 -8.28 5.56 5.56
CA ARG A 29 -8.89 4.27 5.23
C ARG A 29 -9.94 4.42 4.14
N ASP A 30 -10.88 5.33 4.32
CA ASP A 30 -12.00 5.49 3.41
C ASP A 30 -11.51 6.00 2.04
N THR A 31 -10.51 6.89 2.04
CA THR A 31 -9.86 7.39 0.82
C THR A 31 -9.11 6.28 0.09
N ALA A 32 -8.28 5.52 0.78
CA ALA A 32 -7.46 4.44 0.21
C ALA A 32 -8.32 3.31 -0.38
N LEU A 33 -9.42 2.95 0.28
CA LEU A 33 -10.38 1.97 -0.25
C LEU A 33 -11.16 2.52 -1.45
N ALA A 34 -11.50 3.82 -1.46
CA ALA A 34 -12.19 4.44 -2.59
C ALA A 34 -11.34 4.48 -3.86
N VAL A 35 -10.00 4.48 -3.76
CA VAL A 35 -9.12 4.46 -4.94
C VAL A 35 -9.33 3.19 -5.76
N ILE A 36 -9.54 2.05 -5.10
CA ILE A 36 -9.81 0.77 -5.75
C ILE A 36 -11.33 0.63 -5.97
N PRO A 37 -11.84 0.63 -7.22
CA PRO A 37 -13.28 0.58 -7.49
C PRO A 37 -13.95 -0.67 -6.94
N GLY A 38 -15.22 -0.55 -6.55
CA GLY A 38 -16.02 -1.69 -6.06
C GLY A 38 -16.21 -2.84 -7.06
N GLY A 39 -15.97 -2.60 -8.37
CA GLY A 39 -16.00 -3.64 -9.41
C GLY A 39 -14.75 -4.53 -9.45
N ILE A 40 -13.71 -4.23 -8.68
CA ILE A 40 -12.53 -5.09 -8.52
C ILE A 40 -12.84 -6.15 -7.47
N SER A 41 -12.77 -7.42 -7.84
CA SER A 41 -13.11 -8.57 -7.00
C SER A 41 -11.91 -9.41 -6.61
N LYS A 42 -10.89 -9.49 -7.48
CA LYS A 42 -9.69 -10.29 -7.29
C LYS A 42 -8.43 -9.47 -7.53
N VAL A 43 -7.48 -9.49 -6.59
CA VAL A 43 -6.25 -8.69 -6.68
C VAL A 43 -4.99 -9.50 -6.45
N TYR A 44 -3.92 -9.11 -7.15
CA TYR A 44 -2.57 -9.50 -6.78
C TYR A 44 -1.93 -8.36 -5.99
N MET A 45 -1.59 -8.62 -4.72
CA MET A 45 -1.04 -7.60 -3.83
C MET A 45 0.43 -7.88 -3.52
N HIS A 46 1.28 -6.86 -3.67
CA HIS A 46 2.65 -6.88 -3.18
C HIS A 46 2.88 -5.82 -2.11
N VAL A 47 3.60 -6.20 -1.06
CA VAL A 47 3.99 -5.30 0.03
C VAL A 47 5.50 -5.13 -0.01
N GLY A 48 5.96 -3.96 -0.44
CA GLY A 48 7.38 -3.65 -0.63
C GLY A 48 8.16 -3.42 0.66
N SER A 49 7.48 -3.24 1.80
CA SER A 49 8.10 -3.02 3.09
C SER A 49 7.19 -3.48 4.23
N ASP A 50 7.73 -4.15 5.25
CA ASP A 50 6.99 -4.46 6.48
C ASP A 50 6.60 -3.20 7.27
N ARG A 51 7.19 -2.04 6.93
CA ARG A 51 6.81 -0.73 7.45
C ARG A 51 5.64 -0.10 6.69
N ALA A 52 5.27 -0.64 5.52
CA ALA A 52 4.05 -0.24 4.83
C ALA A 52 2.86 -0.37 5.78
N ASP A 53 1.84 0.46 5.56
CA ASP A 53 0.72 0.58 6.47
C ASP A 53 0.07 -0.78 6.80
N ARG A 54 0.22 -1.22 8.06
CA ARG A 54 -0.41 -2.45 8.56
C ARG A 54 -1.93 -2.35 8.55
N THR A 55 -2.46 -1.15 8.80
CA THR A 55 -3.90 -0.87 8.84
C THR A 55 -4.50 -1.06 7.45
N LEU A 56 -3.98 -0.36 6.43
CA LEU A 56 -4.42 -0.56 5.05
C LEU A 56 -4.23 -2.00 4.55
N ARG A 57 -3.12 -2.66 4.90
CA ARG A 57 -2.92 -4.07 4.55
C ARG A 57 -4.01 -4.96 5.15
N SER A 58 -4.38 -4.74 6.41
CA SER A 58 -5.47 -5.49 7.07
C SER A 58 -6.79 -5.28 6.34
N LEU A 59 -7.11 -4.02 6.02
CA LEU A 59 -8.34 -3.65 5.32
C LEU A 59 -8.45 -4.24 3.92
N LEU A 60 -7.36 -4.25 3.15
CA LEU A 60 -7.34 -4.90 1.83
C LEU A 60 -7.50 -6.42 1.98
N SER A 61 -6.89 -7.01 3.01
CA SER A 61 -7.05 -8.44 3.31
C SER A 61 -8.50 -8.79 3.63
N GLU A 62 -9.20 -7.93 4.38
CA GLU A 62 -10.63 -8.07 4.68
C GLU A 62 -11.49 -7.88 3.43
N ARG A 63 -11.26 -6.81 2.66
CA ARG A 63 -12.00 -6.50 1.44
C ARG A 63 -11.90 -7.61 0.39
N PHE A 64 -10.72 -8.19 0.23
CA PHE A 64 -10.42 -9.21 -0.77
C PHE A 64 -10.25 -10.60 -0.15
N ALA A 65 -10.91 -10.87 0.97
CA ALA A 65 -10.81 -12.15 1.66
C ALA A 65 -11.07 -13.34 0.71
N GLY A 66 -10.08 -14.21 0.53
CA GLY A 66 -10.12 -15.35 -0.40
C GLY A 66 -9.90 -15.02 -1.88
N ASN A 67 -9.90 -13.73 -2.25
CA ASN A 67 -9.69 -13.23 -3.62
C ASN A 67 -8.43 -12.36 -3.74
N MET A 68 -7.49 -12.53 -2.82
CA MET A 68 -6.20 -11.86 -2.85
C MET A 68 -5.09 -12.88 -2.87
N LEU A 69 -4.22 -12.82 -3.88
CA LEU A 69 -2.93 -13.47 -3.81
C LEU A 69 -1.92 -12.42 -3.35
N GLN A 70 -1.44 -12.61 -2.13
CA GLN A 70 -0.34 -11.84 -1.61
C GLN A 70 0.94 -12.67 -1.73
N SER A 71 1.78 -12.35 -2.71
CA SER A 71 3.10 -12.97 -2.75
C SER A 71 4.00 -12.30 -1.70
N ARG A 72 4.74 -13.12 -0.96
CA ARG A 72 5.96 -12.67 -0.29
C ARG A 72 7.08 -12.89 -1.28
N VAL A 73 7.21 -12.00 -2.25
CA VAL A 73 8.42 -12.04 -3.07
C VAL A 73 9.60 -11.84 -2.12
N ASN A 74 10.52 -12.80 -2.07
CA ASN A 74 11.61 -12.76 -1.10
C ASN A 74 12.55 -11.59 -1.40
N TYR A 75 13.52 -11.38 -0.50
CA TYR A 75 14.54 -10.34 -0.59
C TYR A 75 15.38 -10.38 -1.87
N PHE A 76 15.16 -11.31 -2.81
CA PHE A 76 15.84 -11.41 -4.11
C PHE A 76 14.90 -11.28 -5.31
N GLY A 77 13.65 -10.86 -5.10
CA GLY A 77 12.66 -10.82 -6.18
C GLY A 77 12.18 -12.21 -6.60
N GLN A 78 12.51 -13.27 -5.84
CA GLN A 78 12.06 -14.63 -6.13
C GLN A 78 10.70 -14.87 -5.47
N LEU A 79 9.77 -15.33 -6.28
CA LEU A 79 8.44 -15.72 -5.85
C LEU A 79 8.59 -16.97 -4.96
N THR A 80 8.00 -16.96 -3.78
CA THR A 80 7.95 -18.15 -2.91
C THR A 80 6.94 -19.19 -3.38
N GLU A 81 6.24 -18.92 -4.49
CA GLU A 81 5.27 -19.81 -5.14
C GLU A 81 5.70 -20.12 -6.59
N ASN A 82 5.23 -21.24 -7.13
CA ASN A 82 5.55 -21.66 -8.50
C ASN A 82 5.09 -20.62 -9.55
N PHE A 83 5.93 -20.35 -10.54
CA PHE A 83 5.70 -19.33 -11.57
C PHE A 83 4.41 -19.56 -12.38
N GLU A 84 4.11 -20.82 -12.73
CA GLU A 84 2.86 -21.20 -13.41
C GLU A 84 1.61 -20.83 -12.61
N THR A 85 1.65 -20.97 -11.28
CA THR A 85 0.53 -20.60 -10.40
C THR A 85 0.29 -19.10 -10.38
N ILE A 86 1.35 -18.30 -10.43
CA ILE A 86 1.26 -16.83 -10.38
C ILE A 86 0.77 -16.28 -11.72
N GLU A 87 1.26 -16.78 -12.86
CA GLU A 87 0.74 -16.35 -14.16
C GLU A 87 -0.73 -16.70 -14.32
N ALA A 88 -1.14 -17.90 -13.91
CA ALA A 88 -2.54 -18.29 -13.87
C ALA A 88 -3.36 -17.36 -12.97
N TYR A 89 -2.86 -17.01 -11.78
CA TYR A 89 -3.54 -16.08 -10.89
C TYR A 89 -3.65 -14.67 -11.48
N LEU A 90 -2.55 -14.10 -11.97
CA LEU A 90 -2.49 -12.77 -12.58
C LEU A 90 -3.39 -12.65 -13.81
N SER A 91 -3.55 -13.73 -14.58
CA SER A 91 -4.50 -13.76 -15.71
C SER A 91 -5.94 -13.53 -15.25
N GLN A 92 -6.29 -14.06 -14.08
CA GLN A 92 -7.63 -13.98 -13.47
C GLN A 92 -7.81 -12.78 -12.54
N ALA A 93 -6.74 -12.13 -12.09
CA ALA A 93 -6.83 -10.96 -11.24
C ALA A 93 -7.46 -9.79 -12.02
N ASP A 94 -8.28 -8.99 -11.34
CA ASP A 94 -8.87 -7.77 -11.90
C ASP A 94 -7.88 -6.60 -11.84
N ALA A 95 -6.98 -6.62 -10.85
CA ALA A 95 -6.03 -5.54 -10.60
C ALA A 95 -4.77 -6.01 -9.86
N LEU A 96 -3.74 -5.16 -9.91
CA LEU A 96 -2.54 -5.26 -9.09
C LEU A 96 -2.51 -4.14 -8.06
N VAL A 97 -2.11 -4.45 -6.84
CA VAL A 97 -1.97 -3.48 -5.74
C VAL A 97 -0.55 -3.54 -5.18
N PHE A 98 0.15 -2.42 -5.18
CA PHE A 98 1.45 -2.27 -4.52
C PHE A 98 1.30 -1.39 -3.29
N LEU A 99 1.84 -1.84 -2.15
CA LEU A 99 1.96 -1.04 -0.93
C LEU A 99 3.43 -0.91 -0.54
N GLY A 100 3.97 0.30 -0.55
CA GLY A 100 5.33 0.60 -0.12
C GLY A 100 5.35 1.52 1.11
N TYR A 101 6.46 1.53 1.85
CA TYR A 101 6.72 2.65 2.76
C TYR A 101 7.09 3.90 1.93
N TYR A 102 7.95 3.69 0.94
CA TYR A 102 8.26 4.63 -0.13
C TYR A 102 7.71 4.11 -1.47
N LEU A 103 7.32 4.99 -2.39
CA LEU A 103 7.00 4.60 -3.78
C LEU A 103 8.25 4.06 -4.49
N CYS A 104 9.38 4.74 -4.30
CA CYS A 104 10.68 4.42 -4.89
C CYS A 104 11.49 3.48 -3.98
N ASP A 105 10.83 2.64 -3.19
CA ASP A 105 11.53 1.69 -2.30
C ASP A 105 12.27 0.65 -3.17
N ASN A 106 13.46 1.03 -3.61
CA ASN A 106 14.38 0.20 -4.36
C ASN A 106 15.35 -0.38 -3.34
N THR A 107 14.82 -1.21 -2.43
CA THR A 107 15.69 -2.07 -1.64
C THR A 107 16.48 -2.88 -2.66
N GLN A 108 17.81 -2.74 -2.67
CA GLN A 108 18.71 -3.19 -3.75
C GLN A 108 18.69 -4.71 -4.04
N ALA A 109 17.76 -5.45 -3.46
CA ALA A 109 17.51 -6.85 -3.70
C ALA A 109 15.99 -7.21 -3.76
N GLY A 110 15.07 -6.34 -3.32
CA GLY A 110 13.65 -6.64 -3.18
C GLY A 110 12.80 -6.45 -4.43
N PHE A 111 11.65 -7.10 -4.47
CA PHE A 111 10.64 -6.86 -5.49
C PHE A 111 10.04 -5.46 -5.33
N SER A 112 10.34 -4.58 -6.28
CA SER A 112 10.00 -3.15 -6.24
C SER A 112 8.76 -2.83 -7.07
N ILE A 113 8.31 -1.57 -7.01
CA ILE A 113 7.22 -1.05 -7.84
C ILE A 113 7.46 -1.27 -9.35
N TRP A 114 8.72 -1.28 -9.82
CA TRP A 114 9.06 -1.57 -11.21
C TRP A 114 8.61 -2.96 -11.66
N ASN A 115 8.71 -3.94 -10.76
CA ASN A 115 8.27 -5.30 -11.08
C ASN A 115 6.74 -5.36 -11.18
N MET A 116 6.04 -4.62 -10.31
CA MET A 116 4.58 -4.49 -10.38
C MET A 116 4.11 -3.81 -11.66
N MET A 117 4.81 -2.76 -12.10
CA MET A 117 4.55 -2.10 -13.37
C MET A 117 4.70 -3.07 -14.55
N ARG A 118 5.81 -3.82 -14.62
CA ARG A 118 6.02 -4.81 -15.69
C ARG A 118 4.93 -5.89 -15.72
N LEU A 119 4.47 -6.35 -14.56
CA LEU A 119 3.36 -7.31 -14.48
C LEU A 119 2.05 -6.67 -14.93
N ALA A 120 1.74 -5.45 -14.49
CA ALA A 120 0.53 -4.73 -14.89
C ALA A 120 0.47 -4.53 -16.41
N GLU A 121 1.57 -4.13 -17.05
CA GLU A 121 1.66 -3.99 -18.51
C GLU A 121 1.50 -5.35 -19.22
N ARG A 122 2.24 -6.36 -18.77
CA ARG A 122 2.23 -7.70 -19.38
C ARG A 122 0.84 -8.32 -19.38
N PHE A 123 0.12 -8.20 -18.27
CA PHE A 123 -1.22 -8.78 -18.11
C PHE A 123 -2.34 -7.80 -18.44
N LYS A 124 -2.01 -6.57 -18.85
CA LYS A 124 -2.96 -5.48 -19.16
C LYS A 124 -3.95 -5.23 -18.03
N LYS A 125 -3.45 -5.13 -16.81
CA LYS A 125 -4.25 -4.95 -15.59
C LYS A 125 -4.00 -3.57 -14.98
N PRO A 126 -5.03 -2.93 -14.38
CA PRO A 126 -4.85 -1.68 -13.66
C PRO A 126 -3.93 -1.88 -12.44
N LEU A 127 -3.09 -0.86 -12.18
CA LEU A 127 -2.18 -0.82 -11.04
C LEU A 127 -2.61 0.27 -10.05
N TYR A 128 -2.69 -0.12 -8.78
CA TYR A 128 -2.95 0.77 -7.65
C TYR A 128 -1.71 0.79 -6.76
N ALA A 129 -1.11 1.96 -6.57
CA ALA A 129 0.15 2.12 -5.83
C ALA A 129 -0.05 3.01 -4.60
N GLY A 130 0.01 2.40 -3.42
CA GLY A 130 -0.07 3.06 -2.12
C GLY A 130 1.32 3.29 -1.51
N TYR A 131 1.52 4.44 -0.87
CA TYR A 131 2.73 4.76 -0.11
C TYR A 131 2.44 5.51 1.19
N ARG A 132 3.30 5.31 2.19
CA ARG A 132 3.16 5.93 3.51
C ARG A 132 3.87 7.26 3.65
N ASP A 133 5.09 7.41 3.14
CA ASP A 133 5.91 8.59 3.45
C ASP A 133 5.72 9.72 2.41
N PRO A 134 5.25 10.92 2.80
CA PRO A 134 5.01 12.04 1.89
C PRO A 134 6.29 12.68 1.34
N PHE A 135 7.43 12.59 2.04
CA PHE A 135 8.69 13.16 1.56
C PHE A 135 9.17 12.49 0.27
N CYS A 136 8.76 11.24 0.04
CA CYS A 136 9.06 10.48 -1.16
C CYS A 136 8.41 11.09 -2.42
N PHE A 137 7.19 11.64 -2.30
CA PHE A 137 6.53 12.30 -3.42
C PHE A 137 7.18 13.67 -3.73
N GLN A 138 7.75 14.32 -2.72
CA GLN A 138 8.38 15.64 -2.84
C GLN A 138 9.85 15.59 -3.32
N SER A 139 10.48 14.41 -3.32
CA SER A 139 11.93 14.27 -3.55
C SER A 139 12.25 13.32 -4.72
N ASN A 140 11.94 13.71 -5.96
CA ASN A 140 12.47 13.10 -7.20
C ASN A 140 12.32 11.56 -7.35
N CYS A 141 11.14 10.99 -7.08
CA CYS A 141 10.89 9.59 -7.40
C CYS A 141 10.85 9.36 -8.92
N PRO A 142 11.85 8.67 -9.54
CA PRO A 142 11.86 8.48 -11.00
C PRO A 142 10.69 7.62 -11.52
N GLU A 143 10.05 6.85 -10.65
CA GLU A 143 8.94 5.96 -10.96
C GLU A 143 7.63 6.71 -11.20
N ILE A 144 7.42 7.91 -10.63
CA ILE A 144 6.14 8.64 -10.71
C ILE A 144 5.74 8.91 -12.15
N GLY A 145 6.66 9.45 -12.97
CA GLY A 145 6.34 9.76 -14.36
C GLY A 145 6.01 8.51 -15.19
N SER A 146 6.58 7.36 -14.82
CA SER A 146 6.27 6.09 -15.49
C SER A 146 4.94 5.50 -15.02
N LEU A 147 4.63 5.58 -13.72
CA LEU A 147 3.32 5.22 -13.16
C LEU A 147 2.19 6.06 -13.75
N GLN A 148 2.40 7.38 -13.89
CA GLN A 148 1.45 8.28 -14.52
C GLN A 148 1.20 7.92 -15.99
N ARG A 149 2.25 7.59 -16.76
CA ARG A 149 2.12 7.15 -18.16
C ARG A 149 1.37 5.83 -18.34
N MET A 150 1.34 5.01 -17.31
CA MET A 150 0.59 3.75 -17.28
C MET A 150 -0.84 3.90 -16.73
N ASP A 151 -1.27 5.13 -16.44
CA ASP A 151 -2.55 5.42 -15.76
C ASP A 151 -2.68 4.68 -14.41
N ALA A 152 -1.56 4.41 -13.73
CA ALA A 152 -1.59 3.82 -12.40
C ALA A 152 -2.20 4.80 -11.39
N ARG A 153 -3.08 4.31 -10.54
CA ARG A 153 -3.69 5.13 -9.48
C ARG A 153 -2.79 5.16 -8.27
N ILE A 154 -2.23 6.33 -7.99
CA ILE A 154 -1.31 6.57 -6.89
C ILE A 154 -2.06 7.19 -5.72
N PHE A 155 -1.82 6.72 -4.50
CA PHE A 155 -2.46 7.24 -3.31
C PHE A 155 -1.59 7.16 -2.07
N GLN A 156 -1.78 8.12 -1.17
CA GLN A 156 -1.10 8.19 0.10
C GLN A 156 -1.89 7.40 1.15
N THR A 157 -1.17 6.63 1.96
CA THR A 157 -1.75 5.75 2.98
C THR A 157 -1.57 6.30 4.38
N PHE A 158 -0.90 7.44 4.56
CA PHE A 158 -0.81 8.27 5.78
C PHE A 158 -0.27 9.67 5.47
#